data_AF-A0A3D8JUN4-F1
#
_entry.id   AF-A0A3D8JUN4-F1
#
_cell.length_a   1.000
_cell.length_b   1.000
_cell.length_c   1.000
_cell.angle_alpha   90.00
_cell.angle_beta   90.00
_cell.angle_gamma   90.00
#
_symmetry.space_group_name_H-M   'P 1'
#
loop_
_entity.id
_entity.type
_entity.pdbx_description
1 polymer ?
#
loop_
_entity_poly.entity_id
_entity_poly.type
_entity_poly.pdbx_seq_one_letter_code
_entity_poly.pdbx_strand_id
1 'polypeptide(L)'
;MCPARFMKATREEAETVLQDAEQQAADLAILALFATFERFVIDHLQTANRLLGAGYPQQYSAKLAQKFESEVEYWRFVEILNLFKGEVGADLIGKVKQIKQYRDWVAHRNPSKPAPPQTSPGAAFHILTEVIERIRLSHTPPIEEDEVEAAALASVE
;
A
#
# COMPACT_ATOMS: atom_id res chain seq x y z
N MET A 1 28.17 12.94 -4.03
CA MET A 1 28.07 14.25 -3.34
C MET A 1 29.49 14.69 -2.99
N CYS A 2 29.96 15.85 -3.46
CA CYS A 2 31.35 16.27 -3.25
C CYS A 2 31.46 17.08 -1.94
N PRO A 3 32.30 16.69 -0.95
CA PRO A 3 32.34 17.31 0.39
C PRO A 3 32.76 18.79 0.40
N ALA A 4 33.38 19.28 -0.67
CA ALA A 4 34.01 20.60 -0.71
C ALA A 4 33.04 21.79 -0.75
N ARG A 5 31.73 21.58 -0.99
CA ARG A 5 30.74 22.68 -1.02
C ARG A 5 30.35 23.23 0.35
N PHE A 6 30.50 22.44 1.42
CA PHE A 6 30.06 22.86 2.76
C PHE A 6 31.00 23.85 3.46
N MET A 7 32.29 23.88 3.09
CA MET A 7 33.28 24.69 3.82
C MET A 7 33.31 26.18 3.42
N LYS A 8 32.52 26.60 2.44
CA LYS A 8 32.43 28.00 1.98
C LYS A 8 31.00 28.53 1.89
N ALA A 9 30.01 27.74 2.29
CA ALA A 9 28.61 28.13 2.21
C ALA A 9 28.28 29.18 3.26
N THR A 10 27.48 30.19 2.90
CA THR A 10 26.88 31.07 3.90
C THR A 10 25.90 30.27 4.76
N ARG A 11 25.53 30.79 5.93
CA ARG A 11 24.51 30.16 6.79
C ARG A 11 23.21 29.90 6.03
N GLU A 12 22.79 30.86 5.21
CA GLU A 12 21.56 30.79 4.40
C GLU A 12 21.64 29.70 3.32
N GLU A 13 22.80 29.56 2.67
CA GLU A 13 23.04 28.48 1.69
C GLU A 13 23.02 27.11 2.38
N ALA A 14 23.60 27.00 3.57
CA ALA A 14 23.57 25.76 4.35
C ALA A 14 22.16 25.38 4.79
N GLU A 15 21.37 26.36 5.27
CA GLU A 15 19.97 26.17 5.65
C GLU A 15 19.11 25.73 4.45
N THR A 16 19.32 26.33 3.28
CA THR A 16 18.62 25.96 2.03
C THR A 16 18.93 24.50 1.64
N VAL A 17 20.21 24.11 1.66
CA VAL A 17 20.63 22.74 1.33
C VAL A 17 20.03 21.72 2.31
N LEU A 18 19.92 22.07 3.59
CA LEU A 18 19.30 21.22 4.59
C LEU A 18 17.79 21.03 4.34
N GLN A 19 17.08 22.11 4.02
CA GLN A 19 15.65 22.06 3.69
C GLN A 19 15.39 21.21 2.43
N ASP A 20 16.22 21.39 1.40
CA ASP A 20 16.13 20.59 0.17
C ASP A 20 16.39 19.10 0.45
N ALA A 21 17.37 18.78 1.28
CA ALA A 21 17.68 17.41 1.67
C ALA A 21 16.54 16.78 2.48
N GLU A 22 15.93 17.53 3.40
CA GLU A 22 14.77 17.09 4.18
C GLU A 22 13.57 16.80 3.27
N GLN A 23 13.28 17.69 2.32
CA GLN A 23 12.20 17.49 1.36
C GLN A 23 12.46 16.27 0.46
N GLN A 24 13.68 16.07 -0.01
CA GLN A 24 14.05 14.89 -0.79
C GLN A 24 13.90 13.59 0.01
N ALA A 25 14.26 13.61 1.29
CA ALA A 25 14.08 12.46 2.17
C ALA A 25 12.59 12.16 2.39
N ALA A 26 11.76 13.19 2.58
CA ALA A 26 10.32 13.04 2.72
C ALA A 26 9.66 12.46 1.46
N ASP A 27 10.02 12.98 0.28
CA ASP A 27 9.57 12.48 -1.02
C ASP A 27 9.88 10.99 -1.20
N LEU A 28 11.13 10.59 -0.90
CA LEU A 28 11.58 9.20 -1.00
C LEU A 28 10.85 8.30 0.01
N ALA A 29 10.61 8.78 1.22
CA ALA A 29 9.84 8.04 2.22
C ALA A 29 8.42 7.75 1.73
N ILE A 30 7.75 8.73 1.11
CA ILE A 30 6.39 8.53 0.58
C ILE A 30 6.36 7.56 -0.60
N LEU A 31 7.36 7.64 -1.49
CA LEU A 31 7.52 6.65 -2.57
C LEU A 31 7.65 5.22 -2.01
N ALA A 32 8.51 5.03 -1.02
CA ALA A 32 8.75 3.73 -0.40
C ALA A 32 7.50 3.21 0.33
N LEU A 33 6.88 4.05 1.18
CA LEU A 33 5.66 3.70 1.91
C LEU A 33 4.53 3.27 0.97
N PHE A 34 4.32 4.02 -0.12
CA PHE A 34 3.28 3.70 -1.06
C PHE A 34 3.57 2.42 -1.85
N ALA A 35 4.82 2.20 -2.27
CA ALA A 35 5.20 0.97 -2.96
C ALA A 35 5.00 -0.27 -2.07
N THR A 36 5.35 -0.18 -0.78
CA THR A 36 5.10 -1.25 0.20
C THR A 36 3.61 -1.50 0.39
N PHE A 37 2.81 -0.44 0.49
CA PHE A 37 1.36 -0.56 0.56
C PHE A 37 0.74 -1.18 -0.70
N GLU A 38 1.18 -0.78 -1.89
CA GLU A 38 0.73 -1.36 -3.16
C GLU A 38 0.97 -2.87 -3.18
N ARG A 39 2.18 -3.31 -2.80
CA ARG A 39 2.51 -4.73 -2.76
C ARG A 39 1.65 -5.48 -1.74
N PHE A 40 1.46 -4.93 -0.54
CA PHE A 40 0.59 -5.53 0.47
C PHE A 40 -0.82 -5.78 -0.06
N VAL A 41 -1.43 -4.78 -0.72
CA VAL A 41 -2.81 -4.91 -1.22
C VAL A 41 -2.91 -5.97 -2.32
N ILE A 42 -1.94 -6.02 -3.23
CA ILE A 42 -1.90 -7.03 -4.31
C ILE A 42 -1.72 -8.44 -3.72
N ASP A 43 -0.77 -8.62 -2.79
CA ASP A 43 -0.53 -9.91 -2.13
C ASP A 43 -1.78 -10.39 -1.38
N HIS A 44 -2.48 -9.46 -0.73
CA HIS A 44 -3.71 -9.76 -0.02
C HIS A 44 -4.82 -10.23 -0.96
N LEU A 45 -5.01 -9.55 -2.10
CA LEU A 45 -5.98 -9.96 -3.12
C LEU A 45 -5.63 -11.32 -3.74
N GLN A 46 -4.36 -11.58 -4.03
CA GLN A 46 -3.92 -12.87 -4.54
C GLN A 46 -4.20 -13.99 -3.52
N THR A 47 -4.00 -13.72 -2.22
CA THR A 47 -4.32 -14.65 -1.14
C THR A 47 -5.83 -14.93 -1.06
N ALA A 48 -6.66 -13.89 -1.08
CA ALA A 48 -8.12 -14.03 -1.07
C ALA A 48 -8.62 -14.81 -2.31
N ASN A 49 -8.05 -14.55 -3.49
CA ASN A 49 -8.40 -15.26 -4.72
C ASN A 49 -8.12 -16.77 -4.66
N ARG A 50 -7.08 -17.20 -3.95
CA ARG A 50 -6.81 -18.65 -3.77
C ARG A 50 -7.94 -19.34 -3.00
N LEU A 51 -8.55 -18.68 -2.01
CA LEU A 51 -9.71 -19.19 -1.31
C LEU A 51 -10.93 -19.30 -2.24
N LEU A 52 -11.13 -18.31 -3.11
CA LEU A 52 -12.21 -18.31 -4.11
C LEU A 52 -12.02 -19.38 -5.20
N GLY A 53 -10.77 -19.79 -5.48
CA GLY A 53 -10.44 -20.84 -6.43
C GLY A 53 -10.99 -22.23 -6.04
N ALA A 54 -11.35 -22.43 -4.77
CA ALA A 54 -12.06 -23.62 -4.27
C ALA A 54 -13.59 -23.52 -4.42
N GLY A 55 -14.11 -22.48 -5.07
CA GLY A 55 -15.55 -22.26 -5.26
C GLY A 55 -16.19 -23.18 -6.29
N TYR A 56 -17.52 -23.08 -6.44
CA TYR A 56 -18.31 -23.88 -7.38
C TYR A 56 -18.80 -23.03 -8.58
N PRO A 57 -18.85 -23.57 -9.82
CA PRO A 57 -18.37 -24.89 -10.24
C PRO A 57 -16.84 -24.96 -10.32
N GLN A 58 -16.23 -26.03 -9.80
CA GLN A 58 -14.78 -26.13 -9.57
C GLN A 58 -13.91 -25.83 -10.80
N GLN A 59 -14.28 -26.33 -11.98
CA GLN A 59 -13.47 -26.08 -13.18
C GLN A 59 -13.54 -24.62 -13.65
N TYR A 60 -14.67 -23.95 -13.41
CA TYR A 60 -14.86 -22.57 -13.81
C TYR A 60 -14.22 -21.61 -12.81
N SER A 61 -14.42 -21.84 -11.51
CA SER A 61 -13.80 -21.07 -10.43
C SER A 61 -12.27 -21.13 -10.50
N ALA A 62 -11.68 -22.31 -10.72
CA ALA A 62 -10.23 -22.45 -10.87
C ALA A 62 -9.67 -21.65 -12.06
N LYS A 63 -10.37 -21.66 -13.21
CA LYS A 63 -9.96 -20.87 -14.39
C LYS A 63 -10.08 -19.37 -14.15
N LEU A 64 -11.13 -18.93 -13.45
CA LEU A 64 -11.29 -17.53 -13.05
C LEU A 64 -10.19 -17.09 -12.09
N ALA A 65 -9.89 -17.91 -11.08
CA ALA A 65 -8.84 -17.63 -10.11
C ALA A 65 -7.46 -17.52 -10.78
N GLN A 66 -7.14 -18.43 -11.70
CA GLN A 66 -5.90 -18.37 -12.48
C GLN A 66 -5.83 -17.11 -13.35
N LYS A 67 -6.94 -16.75 -14.01
CA LYS A 67 -7.02 -15.53 -14.81
C LYS A 67 -6.80 -14.30 -13.94
N PHE A 68 -7.41 -14.24 -12.76
CA PHE A 68 -7.21 -13.15 -11.80
C PHE A 68 -5.74 -13.01 -11.40
N GLU A 69 -5.07 -14.10 -11.01
CA GLU A 69 -3.65 -14.07 -10.62
C GLU A 69 -2.75 -13.51 -11.73
N SER A 70 -3.02 -13.87 -12.99
CA SER A 70 -2.25 -13.39 -14.15
C SER A 70 -2.49 -11.92 -14.51
N GLU A 71 -3.61 -11.34 -14.08
CA GLU A 71 -4.06 -10.01 -14.55
C GLU A 71 -4.00 -8.94 -13.46
N VAL A 72 -4.16 -9.30 -12.19
CA VAL A 72 -4.33 -8.33 -11.09
C VAL A 72 -3.15 -7.36 -10.96
N GLU A 73 -1.93 -7.79 -11.31
CA GLU A 73 -0.74 -6.92 -11.30
C GLU A 73 -0.76 -5.85 -12.39
N TYR A 74 -1.54 -6.03 -13.46
CA TYR A 74 -1.70 -5.07 -14.56
C TYR A 74 -2.87 -4.12 -14.36
N TRP A 75 -3.72 -4.36 -13.35
CA TRP A 75 -4.85 -3.49 -13.07
C TRP A 75 -4.38 -2.13 -12.59
N ARG A 76 -5.17 -1.09 -12.88
CA ARG A 76 -4.86 0.22 -12.30
C ARG A 76 -5.09 0.11 -10.80
N PHE A 77 -4.10 0.51 -10.02
CA PHE A 77 -4.20 0.41 -8.56
C PHE A 77 -5.44 1.11 -7.97
N VAL A 78 -5.93 2.17 -8.60
CA VAL A 78 -7.18 2.86 -8.21
C VAL A 78 -8.41 1.97 -8.35
N GLU A 79 -8.43 1.05 -9.31
CA GLU A 79 -9.50 0.07 -9.51
C GLU A 79 -9.45 -1.02 -8.44
N ILE A 80 -8.24 -1.49 -8.11
CA ILE A 80 -7.99 -2.41 -6.98
C ILE A 80 -8.52 -1.80 -5.67
N LEU A 81 -8.19 -0.54 -5.37
CA LEU A 81 -8.68 0.14 -4.17
C LEU A 81 -10.21 0.26 -4.10
N ASN A 82 -10.90 0.28 -5.25
CA ASN A 82 -12.36 0.39 -5.24
C ASN A 82 -13.04 -0.90 -4.74
N LEU A 83 -12.37 -2.05 -4.81
CA LEU A 83 -12.89 -3.32 -4.28
C LEU A 83 -13.10 -3.24 -2.77
N PHE A 84 -12.22 -2.52 -2.07
CA PHE A 84 -12.24 -2.39 -0.61
C PHE A 84 -13.14 -1.26 -0.09
N LYS A 85 -13.87 -0.54 -0.97
CA LYS A 85 -14.66 0.63 -0.56
C LYS A 85 -15.70 0.34 0.52
N GLY A 86 -16.35 -0.83 0.44
CA GLY A 86 -17.40 -1.22 1.40
C GLY A 86 -16.86 -1.44 2.82
N GLU A 87 -15.63 -1.95 2.92
CA GLU A 87 -15.01 -2.35 4.19
C GLU A 87 -14.14 -1.24 4.79
N VAL A 88 -13.35 -0.58 3.94
CA VAL A 88 -12.38 0.44 4.37
C VAL A 88 -13.05 1.80 4.53
N GLY A 89 -14.10 2.08 3.76
CA GLY A 89 -14.81 3.36 3.73
C GLY A 89 -14.28 4.33 2.68
N ALA A 90 -15.19 5.07 2.05
CA ALA A 90 -14.89 5.94 0.90
C ALA A 90 -13.90 7.07 1.22
N ASP A 91 -14.00 7.66 2.41
CA ASP A 91 -13.13 8.78 2.83
C ASP A 91 -11.67 8.35 2.95
N LEU A 92 -11.42 7.19 3.54
CA LEU A 92 -10.07 6.66 3.72
C LEU A 92 -9.46 6.23 2.38
N ILE A 93 -10.26 5.62 1.49
CA ILE A 93 -9.87 5.36 0.10
C ILE A 93 -9.56 6.68 -0.65
N GLY A 94 -10.32 7.75 -0.40
CA GLY A 94 -10.06 9.08 -0.95
C GLY A 94 -8.68 9.62 -0.54
N LYS A 95 -8.33 9.49 0.75
CA LYS A 95 -7.00 9.88 1.26
C LYS A 95 -5.87 9.07 0.61
N VAL A 96 -6.02 7.75 0.47
CA VAL A 96 -5.02 6.92 -0.24
C VAL A 96 -4.82 7.39 -1.68
N LYS A 97 -5.90 7.77 -2.39
CA LYS A 97 -5.80 8.30 -3.75
C LYS A 97 -5.03 9.62 -3.81
N GLN A 98 -5.17 10.49 -2.80
CA GLN A 98 -4.37 11.72 -2.70
C GLN A 98 -2.89 11.41 -2.50
N ILE A 99 -2.56 10.45 -1.61
CA ILE A 99 -1.17 9.99 -1.41
C ILE A 99 -0.59 9.44 -2.72
N LYS A 100 -1.37 8.63 -3.46
CA LYS A 100 -0.98 8.12 -4.77
C LYS A 100 -0.66 9.26 -5.75
N GLN A 101 -1.53 10.26 -5.84
CA GLN A 101 -1.32 11.40 -6.74
C GLN A 101 -0.02 12.14 -6.42
N TYR A 102 0.26 12.34 -5.13
CA TYR A 102 1.53 12.94 -4.70
C TYR A 102 2.72 12.05 -5.05
N ARG A 103 2.67 10.75 -4.77
CA ARG A 103 3.69 9.76 -5.17
C ARG A 103 3.95 9.78 -6.67
N ASP A 104 2.91 9.74 -7.49
CA ASP A 104 3.03 9.80 -8.96
C ASP A 104 3.70 11.11 -9.39
N TRP A 105 3.33 12.23 -8.77
CA TRP A 105 3.99 13.52 -9.03
C TRP A 105 5.47 13.51 -8.63
N VAL A 106 5.83 12.97 -7.46
CA VAL A 106 7.23 12.83 -7.02
C VAL A 106 8.03 11.93 -7.98
N ALA A 107 7.43 10.84 -8.46
CA ALA A 107 8.11 9.92 -9.39
C ALA A 107 8.36 10.56 -10.77
N HIS A 108 7.47 11.45 -11.22
CA HIS A 108 7.52 12.04 -12.54
C HIS A 108 8.07 13.47 -12.59
N ARG A 109 8.19 14.14 -11.43
CA ARG A 109 8.57 15.56 -11.21
C ARG A 109 8.33 16.44 -12.45
N ASN A 110 7.08 16.50 -12.90
CA ASN A 110 6.75 17.25 -14.11
C ASN A 110 6.61 18.74 -13.75
N PRO A 111 7.54 19.61 -14.18
CA PRO A 111 7.53 21.03 -13.82
C PRO A 111 6.35 21.79 -14.44
N SER A 112 5.67 21.21 -15.43
CA SER A 112 4.50 21.80 -16.09
C SER A 112 3.18 21.50 -15.38
N LYS A 113 3.17 20.70 -14.31
CA LYS A 113 1.97 20.39 -13.52
C LYS A 113 2.11 20.92 -12.09
N PRO A 114 1.08 21.57 -11.53
CA PRO A 114 1.12 22.00 -10.14
C PRO A 114 1.30 20.78 -9.23
N ALA A 115 2.09 20.95 -8.16
CA ALA A 115 2.24 19.94 -7.15
C ALA A 115 0.85 19.67 -6.51
N PRO A 116 0.41 18.41 -6.41
CA PRO A 116 -0.77 18.08 -5.63
C PRO A 116 -0.53 18.39 -4.14
N PRO A 117 -1.59 18.45 -3.31
CA PRO A 117 -1.45 18.69 -1.88
C PRO A 117 -0.40 17.74 -1.27
N GLN A 118 0.62 18.32 -0.66
CA GLN A 118 1.71 17.56 -0.05
C GLN A 118 1.17 16.78 1.16
N THR A 119 1.52 15.50 1.22
CA THR A 119 1.31 14.67 2.41
C THR A 119 2.66 14.53 3.12
N SER A 120 2.70 14.59 4.45
CA SER A 120 3.92 14.29 5.19
C SER A 120 4.14 12.77 5.28
N PRO A 121 5.38 12.27 5.37
CA PRO A 121 5.63 10.83 5.53
C PRO A 121 4.88 10.21 6.73
N GLY A 122 4.78 10.93 7.84
CA GLY A 122 4.03 10.48 9.02
C GLY A 122 2.54 10.33 8.75
N ALA A 123 1.91 11.32 8.10
CA ALA A 123 0.50 11.23 7.73
C ALA A 123 0.24 10.09 6.73
N ALA A 124 1.14 9.93 5.74
CA ALA A 124 1.05 8.84 4.77
C ALA A 124 1.14 7.47 5.47
N PHE A 125 2.14 7.29 6.35
CA PHE A 125 2.29 6.07 7.14
C PHE A 125 1.01 5.74 7.91
N HIS A 126 0.49 6.68 8.70
CA HIS A 126 -0.73 6.45 9.49
C HIS A 126 -1.93 6.04 8.64
N ILE A 127 -2.19 6.75 7.54
CA ILE A 127 -3.32 6.47 6.64
C ILE A 127 -3.18 5.10 5.99
N LEU A 128 -1.99 4.78 5.45
CA LEU A 128 -1.76 3.51 4.77
C LEU A 128 -1.83 2.33 5.75
N THR A 129 -1.28 2.49 6.96
CA THR A 129 -1.40 1.48 8.02
C THR A 129 -2.84 1.29 8.46
N GLU A 130 -3.63 2.35 8.61
CA GLU A 130 -5.05 2.22 8.96
C GLU A 130 -5.82 1.40 7.92
N VAL A 131 -5.55 1.61 6.63
CA VAL A 131 -6.16 0.81 5.56
C VAL A 131 -5.72 -0.64 5.60
N ILE A 132 -4.43 -0.90 5.82
CA ILE A 132 -3.88 -2.26 5.98
C ILE A 132 -4.62 -3.00 7.09
N GLU A 133 -4.78 -2.37 8.26
CA GLU A 133 -5.43 -3.00 9.41
C GLU A 133 -6.92 -3.24 9.16
N ARG A 134 -7.64 -2.32 8.50
CA ARG A 134 -9.03 -2.56 8.11
C ARG A 134 -9.17 -3.72 7.13
N ILE A 135 -8.29 -3.82 6.14
CA ILE A 135 -8.28 -4.94 5.19
C ILE A 135 -8.06 -6.26 5.92
N ARG A 136 -7.09 -6.32 6.85
CA ARG A 136 -6.80 -7.52 7.66
C ARG A 136 -7.99 -7.96 8.49
N LEU A 137 -8.66 -7.04 9.18
CA LEU A 137 -9.79 -7.35 10.03
C LEU A 137 -10.98 -7.94 9.25
N SER A 138 -11.20 -7.49 8.01
CA SER A 138 -12.31 -7.98 7.17
C SER A 138 -12.03 -9.33 6.49
N HIS A 139 -10.76 -9.70 6.34
CA HIS A 139 -10.35 -10.83 5.49
C HIS A 139 -9.51 -11.89 6.21
N THR A 140 -9.36 -11.79 7.53
CA THR A 140 -8.87 -12.92 8.32
C THR A 140 -10.04 -13.86 8.52
N PRO A 141 -10.05 -15.08 7.94
CA PRO A 141 -11.11 -16.04 8.22
C PRO A 141 -11.14 -16.29 9.74
N PRO A 142 -12.33 -16.39 10.35
CA PRO A 142 -12.40 -16.85 11.74
C PRO A 142 -11.69 -18.20 11.80
N ILE A 143 -10.81 -18.38 12.79
CA ILE A 143 -10.29 -19.71 13.10
C ILE A 143 -11.54 -20.53 13.46
N GLU A 144 -11.86 -21.55 12.68
CA GLU A 144 -12.93 -22.48 13.03
C GLU A 144 -12.56 -23.08 14.39
N GLU A 145 -13.40 -22.84 15.41
CA GLU A 145 -13.16 -23.32 16.79
C GLU A 145 -12.94 -24.85 16.83
N ASP A 146 -13.41 -25.57 15.80
CA ASP A 146 -13.20 -27.00 15.58
C ASP A 146 -11.72 -27.41 15.39
N GLU A 147 -10.86 -26.56 14.81
CA GLU A 147 -9.42 -26.88 14.68
C GLU A 147 -8.67 -26.75 16.00
N VAL A 148 -9.12 -25.86 16.90
CA VAL A 148 -8.54 -25.66 18.22
C VAL A 148 -8.94 -26.81 19.16
N GLU A 149 -10.19 -27.28 19.06
CA GLU A 149 -10.66 -28.44 19.83
C GLU A 149 -10.05 -29.76 19.33
N ALA A 150 -9.89 -29.94 18.00
CA ALA A 150 -9.21 -31.09 17.43
C ALA A 150 -7.71 -31.14 17.79
N ALA A 151 -7.02 -30.00 17.78
CA ALA A 151 -5.61 -29.92 18.20
C ALA A 151 -5.43 -30.11 19.71
N ALA A 152 -6.38 -29.66 20.52
CA ALA A 152 -6.38 -29.88 21.97
C ALA A 152 -6.64 -31.36 22.32
N LEU A 153 -7.53 -32.05 21.61
CA LEU A 153 -7.80 -33.49 21.80
C LEU A 153 -6.63 -34.36 21.31
N ALA A 154 -5.96 -33.99 20.22
CA ALA A 154 -4.79 -34.70 19.71
C ALA A 154 -3.51 -34.51 20.55
N SER A 155 -3.49 -33.51 21.45
CA SER A 155 -2.36 -33.26 22.36
C SER A 155 -2.52 -33.96 23.73
N VAL A 156 -3.60 -34.73 23.92
CA VAL A 156 -3.92 -35.45 25.16
C VAL A 156 -3.75 -36.98 25.01
N GLU A 157 -3.41 -37.47 23.81
CA GLU A 157 -3.03 -38.89 23.57
C GLU A 157 -1.51 -39.16 23.64
#